data_AF-A0A2V9Z440-F1
#
_entry.id   AF-A0A2V9Z440-F1
#
_cell.length_a   1.000
_cell.length_b   1.000
_cell.length_c   1.000
_cell.angle_alpha   90.00
_cell.angle_beta   90.00
_cell.angle_gamma   90.00
#
_symmetry.space_group_name_H-M   'P 1'
#
loop_
_entity.id
_entity.type
_entity.pdbx_description
1 polymer ?
#
loop_
_entity_poly.entity_id
_entity_poly.type
_entity_poly.pdbx_seq_one_letter_code
_entity_poly.pdbx_strand_id
1 'polypeptide(L)'
;PTQKGFRIERISPDGGSPVVVQEDAFKPAAAVDGTLYFGVNLANLNGIQALEIRAARPDNAGPRSVVRISGTRLSAVMQPVVSPDGKWLALLLMDGPTTNIWIQPTDGGQIKRITDFGQQATFIARRVSWSSDGKSIFAAVGKGEADIVWLSNLL
;
A
#
# COMPACT_ATOMS: atom_id res chain seq x y z
N PRO A 1 22.81 -5.47 -18.15
CA PRO A 1 21.42 -4.98 -18.32
C PRO A 1 20.85 -4.59 -16.96
N THR A 2 20.75 -3.30 -16.66
CA THR A 2 20.06 -2.81 -15.45
C THR A 2 18.62 -3.30 -15.48
N GLN A 3 18.25 -4.09 -14.47
CA GLN A 3 16.89 -4.61 -14.31
C GLN A 3 15.95 -3.40 -14.23
N LYS A 4 15.11 -3.19 -15.25
CA LYS A 4 14.15 -2.07 -15.24
C LYS A 4 13.23 -2.24 -14.04
N GLY A 5 13.10 -1.20 -13.22
CA GLY A 5 12.18 -1.17 -12.09
C GLY A 5 10.72 -1.29 -12.55
N PHE A 6 9.81 -1.45 -11.58
CA PHE A 6 8.37 -1.34 -11.87
C PHE A 6 8.04 0.05 -12.41
N ARG A 7 7.06 0.13 -13.31
CA ARG A 7 6.55 1.39 -13.84
C ARG A 7 5.02 1.37 -13.90
N ILE A 8 4.42 2.54 -13.93
CA ILE A 8 2.98 2.71 -14.09
C ILE A 8 2.69 3.23 -15.49
N GLU A 9 1.81 2.53 -16.18
CA GLU A 9 1.36 2.87 -17.53
C GLU A 9 -0.14 3.15 -17.55
N ARG A 10 -0.55 4.00 -18.49
CA ARG A 10 -1.94 4.29 -18.81
C ARG A 10 -2.24 3.75 -20.21
N ILE A 11 -3.36 3.08 -20.35
CA ILE A 11 -3.91 2.60 -21.63
C ILE A 11 -5.39 2.99 -21.71
N SER A 12 -5.88 3.31 -22.91
CA SER A 12 -7.30 3.55 -23.12
C SER A 12 -8.09 2.24 -22.91
N PRO A 13 -9.29 2.28 -22.31
CA PRO A 13 -10.19 1.12 -22.28
C PRO A 13 -10.55 0.58 -23.67
N ASP A 14 -10.52 1.44 -24.69
CA ASP A 14 -10.75 1.06 -26.10
C ASP A 14 -9.51 0.39 -26.75
N GLY A 15 -8.42 0.22 -25.99
CA GLY A 15 -7.15 -0.33 -26.44
C GLY A 15 -6.16 0.71 -26.98
N GLY A 16 -5.05 0.24 -27.53
CA GLY A 16 -3.95 1.07 -28.04
C GLY A 16 -2.61 0.84 -27.34
N SER A 17 -1.61 1.66 -27.65
CA SER A 17 -0.29 1.56 -27.02
C SER A 17 -0.29 2.18 -25.62
N PRO A 18 0.21 1.48 -24.59
CA PRO A 18 0.39 2.06 -23.27
C PRO A 18 1.35 3.25 -23.28
N VAL A 19 1.05 4.26 -22.46
CA VAL A 19 1.91 5.41 -22.21
C VAL A 19 2.44 5.31 -20.79
N VAL A 20 3.76 5.41 -20.61
CA VAL A 20 4.36 5.45 -19.27
C VAL A 20 3.98 6.76 -18.60
N VAL A 21 3.37 6.67 -17.42
CA VAL A 21 2.98 7.80 -16.59
C VAL A 21 4.01 8.05 -15.49
N GLN A 22 4.60 6.98 -14.96
CA GLN A 22 5.59 7.09 -13.89
C GLN A 22 6.60 5.95 -13.95
N GLU A 23 7.89 6.31 -13.95
CA GLU A 23 9.01 5.37 -13.82
C GLU A 23 9.32 5.08 -12.35
N ASP A 24 9.89 3.89 -12.09
CA ASP A 24 10.34 3.41 -10.78
C ASP A 24 9.27 3.49 -9.68
N ALA A 25 8.02 3.18 -10.05
CA ALA A 25 6.85 3.27 -9.20
C ALA A 25 5.97 2.02 -9.26
N PHE A 26 5.28 1.73 -8.16
CA PHE A 26 4.45 0.54 -8.01
C PHE A 26 3.25 0.80 -7.08
N LYS A 27 2.33 -0.17 -7.03
CA LYS A 27 1.11 -0.12 -6.18
C LYS A 27 0.27 1.16 -6.38
N PRO A 28 -0.15 1.47 -7.63
CA PRO A 28 -0.92 2.68 -7.91
C PRO A 28 -2.31 2.66 -7.27
N ALA A 29 -2.78 3.84 -6.87
CA ALA A 29 -4.17 4.12 -6.51
C ALA A 29 -4.57 5.46 -7.15
N ALA A 30 -5.63 5.46 -7.95
CA ALA A 30 -6.14 6.67 -8.61
C ALA A 30 -7.34 7.23 -7.86
N ALA A 31 -7.33 8.54 -7.62
CA ALA A 31 -8.47 9.28 -7.13
C ALA A 31 -9.37 9.76 -8.29
N VAL A 32 -10.62 10.11 -7.95
CA VAL A 32 -11.62 10.59 -8.92
C VAL A 32 -11.18 11.89 -9.60
N ASP A 33 -10.42 12.75 -8.90
CA ASP A 33 -9.89 14.00 -9.43
C ASP A 33 -8.69 13.83 -10.38
N GLY A 34 -8.34 12.57 -10.69
CA GLY A 34 -7.20 12.22 -11.54
C GLY A 34 -5.86 12.16 -10.81
N THR A 35 -5.79 12.44 -9.51
CA THR A 35 -4.53 12.30 -8.76
C THR A 35 -4.14 10.83 -8.62
N LEU A 36 -2.88 10.51 -8.95
CA LEU A 36 -2.29 9.19 -8.80
C LEU A 36 -1.42 9.13 -7.55
N TYR A 37 -1.73 8.19 -6.66
CA TYR A 37 -0.89 7.81 -5.52
C TYR A 37 -0.11 6.55 -5.85
N PHE A 38 1.16 6.49 -5.50
CA PHE A 38 2.01 5.34 -5.81
C PHE A 38 3.18 5.22 -4.85
N GLY A 39 3.68 4.00 -4.73
CA GLY A 39 4.87 3.68 -3.95
C GLY A 39 6.16 3.83 -4.76
N VAL A 40 7.20 4.35 -4.10
CA VAL A 40 8.59 4.30 -4.59
C VAL A 40 9.47 3.72 -3.48
N ASN A 41 10.45 2.90 -3.87
CA ASN A 41 11.44 2.40 -2.92
C ASN A 41 12.45 3.51 -2.63
N LEU A 42 12.70 3.76 -1.35
CA LEU A 42 13.77 4.65 -0.93
C LEU A 42 15.09 3.89 -0.87
N ALA A 43 16.19 4.62 -1.02
CA ALA A 43 17.53 4.07 -0.92
C ALA A 43 17.71 3.28 0.39
N ASN A 44 18.40 2.15 0.27
CA ASN A 44 18.56 1.20 1.35
C ASN A 44 19.46 1.79 2.44
N LEU A 45 18.89 2.13 3.60
CA LEU A 45 19.65 2.46 4.81
C LEU A 45 19.60 1.21 5.69
N ASN A 46 20.72 0.48 5.77
CA ASN A 46 20.91 -0.69 6.64
C ASN A 46 20.15 -1.97 6.27
N GLY A 47 19.88 -2.22 4.98
CA GLY A 47 19.29 -3.49 4.51
C GLY A 47 17.76 -3.52 4.52
N ILE A 48 17.10 -2.51 5.12
CA ILE A 48 15.65 -2.37 5.16
C ILE A 48 15.24 -1.25 4.20
N GLN A 49 14.60 -1.59 3.09
CA GLN A 49 14.08 -0.61 2.14
C GLN A 49 12.79 0.00 2.67
N ALA A 50 12.78 1.31 2.91
CA ALA A 50 11.56 2.05 3.21
C ALA A 50 10.75 2.32 1.92
N LEU A 51 9.43 2.38 2.08
CA LEU A 51 8.52 2.82 1.03
C LEU A 51 8.14 4.27 1.26
N GLU A 52 8.15 5.08 0.21
CA GLU A 52 7.47 6.37 0.21
C GLU A 52 6.25 6.30 -0.70
N ILE A 53 5.09 6.67 -0.18
CA ILE A 53 3.92 6.95 -1.01
C ILE A 53 4.02 8.40 -1.48
N ARG A 54 3.93 8.59 -2.79
CA ARG A 54 3.91 9.89 -3.46
C ARG A 54 2.59 10.11 -4.18
N ALA A 55 2.29 11.37 -4.46
CA ALA A 55 1.13 11.79 -5.23
C ALA A 55 1.59 12.64 -6.43
N ALA A 56 1.04 12.39 -7.60
CA ALA A 56 1.24 13.20 -8.80
C ALA A 56 -0.05 13.29 -9.61
N ARG A 57 -0.26 14.40 -10.33
CA ARG A 57 -1.22 14.40 -11.43
C ARG A 57 -0.53 13.81 -12.66
N PRO A 58 -1.16 12.87 -13.39
CA PRO A 58 -0.57 12.21 -14.54
C PRO A 58 -0.03 13.15 -15.62
N ASP A 59 -0.58 14.37 -15.71
CA ASP A 59 -0.30 15.29 -16.82
C ASP A 59 0.44 16.58 -16.39
N ASN A 60 0.76 16.80 -15.10
CA ASN A 60 1.61 17.94 -14.69
C ASN A 60 2.05 17.93 -13.22
N ALA A 61 3.25 18.50 -13.00
CA ALA A 61 4.04 18.61 -11.76
C ALA A 61 4.69 17.31 -11.27
N GLY A 62 5.92 17.45 -10.76
CA GLY A 62 6.67 16.32 -10.19
C GLY A 62 5.96 15.73 -8.96
N PRO A 63 6.19 14.45 -8.64
CA PRO A 63 5.53 13.79 -7.52
C PRO A 63 5.88 14.43 -6.17
N ARG A 64 4.88 14.69 -5.33
CA ARG A 64 5.09 15.11 -3.93
C ARG A 64 5.04 13.93 -2.97
N SER A 65 5.78 14.00 -1.87
CA SER A 65 5.71 12.99 -0.80
C SER A 65 4.39 13.11 -0.02
N VAL A 66 3.81 11.96 0.35
CA VAL A 66 2.60 11.86 1.20
C VAL A 66 2.96 11.24 2.54
N VAL A 67 3.59 10.06 2.52
CA VAL A 67 4.00 9.34 3.74
C VAL A 67 5.19 8.42 3.48
N ARG A 68 6.07 8.28 4.47
CA ARG A 68 7.16 7.30 4.48
C ARG A 68 6.83 6.18 5.47
N ILE A 69 7.01 4.94 5.03
CA ILE A 69 6.69 3.73 5.77
C ILE A 69 7.95 2.86 5.81
N SER A 70 8.33 2.42 7.01
CA SER A 70 9.42 1.46 7.16
C SER A 70 9.11 0.16 6.42
N GLY A 71 10.10 -0.42 5.74
CA GLY A 71 9.96 -1.72 5.06
C GLY A 71 9.48 -2.83 5.99
N THR A 72 9.89 -2.79 7.26
CA THR A 72 9.47 -3.77 8.30
C THR A 72 7.98 -3.70 8.65
N ARG A 73 7.29 -2.63 8.27
CA ARG A 73 5.85 -2.46 8.51
C ARG A 73 5.00 -2.75 7.28
N LEU A 74 5.60 -3.14 6.15
CA LEU A 74 4.85 -3.39 4.93
C LEU A 74 4.25 -4.78 4.95
N SER A 75 2.91 -4.86 4.97
CA SER A 75 2.22 -6.11 4.68
C SER A 75 2.49 -6.55 3.23
N ALA A 76 2.62 -7.85 3.00
CA ALA A 76 2.86 -8.42 1.66
C ALA A 76 1.76 -8.03 0.65
N VAL A 77 0.51 -7.92 1.11
CA VAL A 77 -0.64 -7.54 0.29
C VAL A 77 -0.92 -6.04 0.29
N MET A 78 -0.05 -5.23 0.89
CA MET A 78 -0.27 -3.79 0.99
C MET A 78 -0.40 -3.18 -0.41
N GLN A 79 -1.53 -2.54 -0.67
CA GLN A 79 -1.75 -1.62 -1.79
C GLN A 79 -2.53 -0.43 -1.22
N PRO A 80 -2.12 0.83 -1.47
CA PRO A 80 -2.90 1.97 -1.05
C PRO A 80 -4.27 1.94 -1.73
N VAL A 81 -5.28 2.43 -1.02
CA VAL A 81 -6.64 2.59 -1.54
C VAL A 81 -7.13 3.97 -1.14
N VAL A 82 -7.44 4.82 -2.11
CA VAL A 82 -7.97 6.16 -1.83
C VAL A 82 -9.45 6.10 -1.51
N SER A 83 -9.91 6.90 -0.55
CA SER A 83 -11.32 7.08 -0.24
C SER A 83 -12.05 7.76 -1.40
N PRO A 84 -13.38 7.56 -1.56
CA PRO A 84 -14.15 8.17 -2.65
C PRO A 84 -14.09 9.70 -2.65
N ASP A 85 -14.00 10.33 -1.47
CA ASP A 85 -13.84 11.77 -1.32
C ASP A 85 -12.41 12.28 -1.56
N GLY A 86 -11.46 11.38 -1.84
CA GLY A 86 -10.07 11.72 -2.12
C GLY A 86 -9.26 12.17 -0.92
N LYS A 87 -9.81 12.14 0.30
CA LYS A 87 -9.16 12.71 1.50
C LYS A 87 -8.25 11.73 2.25
N TRP A 88 -8.43 10.43 2.04
CA TRP A 88 -7.74 9.40 2.83
C TRP A 88 -7.14 8.32 1.94
N LEU A 89 -5.96 7.84 2.32
CA LEU A 89 -5.42 6.56 1.86
C LEU A 89 -5.58 5.53 2.98
N ALA A 90 -6.26 4.43 2.70
CA ALA A 90 -6.19 3.23 3.52
C ALA A 90 -4.88 2.48 3.21
N LEU A 91 -4.16 2.11 4.27
CA LEU A 91 -2.86 1.44 4.23
C LEU A 91 -2.90 0.23 5.16
N LEU A 92 -2.28 -0.87 4.72
CA LEU A 92 -2.16 -2.10 5.51
C LEU A 92 -0.76 -2.19 6.09
N LEU A 93 -0.63 -1.93 7.39
CA LEU A 93 0.66 -1.87 8.07
C LEU A 93 0.78 -2.97 9.12
N MET A 94 1.96 -3.55 9.22
CA MET A 94 2.29 -4.50 10.28
C MET A 94 2.55 -3.75 11.59
N ASP A 95 1.93 -4.26 12.65
CA ASP A 95 2.09 -3.87 14.05
C ASP A 95 2.37 -5.16 14.84
N GLY A 96 3.65 -5.49 14.99
CA GLY A 96 4.08 -6.76 15.58
C GLY A 96 3.57 -7.96 14.76
N PRO A 97 2.84 -8.92 15.38
CA PRO A 97 2.32 -10.10 14.69
C PRO A 97 1.06 -9.82 13.86
N THR A 98 0.57 -8.58 13.84
CA THR A 98 -0.72 -8.23 13.22
C THR A 98 -0.55 -7.29 12.04
N THR A 99 -1.48 -7.35 11.08
CA THR A 99 -1.66 -6.29 10.08
C THR A 99 -2.92 -5.50 10.42
N ASN A 100 -2.78 -4.20 10.63
CA ASN A 100 -3.91 -3.30 10.89
C ASN A 100 -4.15 -2.36 9.72
N ILE A 101 -5.36 -1.81 9.69
CA ILE A 101 -5.73 -0.75 8.77
C ILE A 101 -5.33 0.58 9.40
N TRP A 102 -4.60 1.36 8.63
CA TRP A 102 -4.22 2.72 8.94
C TRP A 102 -4.78 3.64 7.85
N ILE A 103 -5.03 4.90 8.20
CA ILE A 103 -5.43 5.94 7.26
C ILE A 103 -4.41 7.08 7.25
N GLN A 104 -4.05 7.55 6.07
CA GLN A 104 -3.17 8.69 5.85
C GLN A 104 -3.98 9.79 5.15
N PRO A 105 -4.06 11.02 5.69
CA PRO A 105 -4.62 12.14 4.92
C PRO A 105 -3.81 12.37 3.65
N THR A 106 -4.50 12.56 2.53
CA THR A 106 -3.87 12.65 1.20
C THR A 106 -3.08 13.94 0.99
N ASP A 107 -3.46 15.02 1.66
CA ASP A 107 -2.74 16.30 1.71
C ASP A 107 -1.48 16.24 2.60
N GLY A 108 -1.31 15.17 3.38
CA GLY A 108 -0.17 14.95 4.27
C GLY A 108 -0.57 14.97 5.74
N GLY A 109 0.40 15.10 6.64
CA GLY A 109 0.14 15.07 8.09
C GLY A 109 0.15 13.65 8.68
N GLN A 110 -0.42 13.51 9.88
CA GLN A 110 -0.26 12.29 10.67
C GLN A 110 -1.13 11.13 10.18
N ILE A 111 -0.47 9.99 9.95
CA ILE A 111 -1.12 8.71 9.77
C ILE A 111 -1.81 8.25 11.06
N LYS A 112 -2.99 7.64 10.94
CA LYS A 112 -3.83 7.19 12.07
C LYS A 112 -4.14 5.71 11.96
N ARG A 113 -4.05 4.98 13.07
CA ARG A 113 -4.49 3.59 13.16
C ARG A 113 -6.00 3.56 13.38
N ILE A 114 -6.72 2.72 12.64
CA ILE A 114 -8.18 2.61 12.78
C ILE A 114 -8.66 1.22 13.18
N THR A 115 -7.79 0.21 13.15
CA THR A 115 -8.03 -1.10 13.77
C THR A 115 -6.90 -1.43 14.73
N ASP A 116 -7.22 -2.14 15.81
CA ASP A 116 -6.22 -2.71 16.72
C ASP A 116 -6.57 -4.16 17.05
N PHE A 117 -5.88 -5.10 16.39
CA PHE A 117 -6.04 -6.53 16.66
C PHE A 117 -5.15 -7.05 17.80
N GLY A 118 -4.46 -6.16 18.53
CA GLY A 118 -3.62 -6.51 19.67
C GLY A 118 -2.43 -7.38 19.29
N GLN A 119 -2.18 -8.44 20.07
CA GLN A 119 -1.06 -9.36 19.87
C GLN A 119 -1.48 -10.70 19.24
N GLN A 120 -2.76 -10.93 18.99
CA GLN A 120 -3.22 -12.14 18.31
C GLN A 120 -2.83 -12.07 16.83
N ALA A 121 -2.09 -13.05 16.32
CA ALA A 121 -1.67 -13.11 14.92
C ALA A 121 -2.88 -12.96 13.99
N THR A 122 -3.09 -11.75 13.48
CA THR A 122 -4.27 -11.37 12.70
C THR A 122 -3.78 -10.67 11.45
N PHE A 123 -4.21 -11.15 10.29
CA PHE A 123 -3.76 -10.64 9.01
C PHE A 123 -4.95 -10.23 8.16
N ILE A 124 -4.71 -9.26 7.28
CA ILE A 124 -5.65 -8.89 6.23
C ILE A 124 -5.21 -9.61 4.97
N ALA A 125 -6.04 -10.52 4.46
CA ALA A 125 -5.66 -11.49 3.44
C ALA A 125 -5.66 -10.91 2.01
N ARG A 126 -6.34 -9.77 1.81
CA ARG A 126 -6.62 -9.17 0.50
C ARG A 126 -6.53 -7.65 0.57
N ARG A 127 -6.52 -7.00 -0.60
CA ARG A 127 -6.72 -5.54 -0.68
C ARG A 127 -8.06 -5.17 -0.05
N VAL A 128 -8.09 -4.06 0.69
CA VAL A 128 -9.32 -3.51 1.28
C VAL A 128 -10.05 -2.62 0.27
N SER A 129 -11.32 -2.29 0.55
CA SER A 129 -12.09 -1.34 -0.24
C SER A 129 -12.87 -0.39 0.66
N TRP A 130 -12.99 0.87 0.24
CA TRP A 130 -13.91 1.82 0.85
C TRP A 130 -15.35 1.56 0.36
N SER A 131 -16.33 1.79 1.23
CA SER A 131 -17.71 1.98 0.79
C SER A 131 -17.81 3.23 -0.09
N SER A 132 -18.81 3.26 -0.98
CA SER A 132 -19.02 4.39 -1.89
C SER A 132 -19.31 5.71 -1.18
N ASP A 133 -19.93 5.66 0.00
CA ASP A 133 -20.19 6.83 0.86
C ASP A 133 -18.97 7.25 1.69
N GLY A 134 -17.85 6.51 1.62
CA GLY A 134 -16.61 6.77 2.34
C GLY A 134 -16.67 6.51 3.85
N LYS A 135 -17.75 5.92 4.38
CA LYS A 135 -17.96 5.72 5.82
C LYS A 135 -17.49 4.38 6.36
N SER A 136 -17.12 3.44 5.49
CA SER A 136 -16.74 2.08 5.88
C SER A 136 -15.59 1.56 5.03
N ILE A 137 -14.84 0.61 5.60
CA ILE A 137 -13.82 -0.14 4.89
C ILE A 137 -14.14 -1.63 5.04
N PHE A 138 -14.16 -2.36 3.93
CA PHE A 138 -14.31 -3.80 3.91
C PHE A 138 -12.94 -4.48 3.85
N ALA A 139 -12.74 -5.48 4.71
CA ALA A 139 -11.50 -6.22 4.82
C ALA A 139 -11.77 -7.72 5.03
N ALA A 140 -11.00 -8.56 4.33
CA ALA A 140 -10.95 -9.99 4.60
C ALA A 140 -9.93 -10.27 5.72
N VAL A 141 -10.41 -10.46 6.94
CA VAL A 141 -9.58 -10.66 8.13
C VAL A 141 -9.44 -12.15 8.45
N GLY A 142 -8.21 -12.62 8.58
CA GLY A 142 -7.88 -13.97 9.01
C GLY A 142 -7.12 -13.95 10.33
N LYS A 143 -7.31 -14.99 11.15
CA LYS A 143 -6.56 -15.22 12.38
C LYS A 143 -5.66 -16.42 12.17
N GLY A 144 -4.38 -16.25 12.45
CA GLY A 144 -3.41 -17.33 12.48
C GLY A 144 -3.46 -18.01 13.83
N GLU A 145 -3.51 -19.34 13.79
CA GLU A 145 -3.14 -20.18 14.91
C GLU A 145 -1.87 -20.93 14.50
N ALA A 146 -0.91 -20.98 15.41
CA ALA A 146 0.34 -21.70 15.20
C ALA A 146 0.57 -22.56 16.44
N ASP A 147 1.02 -23.79 16.20
CA ASP A 147 1.43 -24.72 17.23
C ASP A 147 2.86 -25.17 16.95
N ILE A 148 3.55 -25.64 17.98
CA ILE A 148 4.90 -26.17 17.86
C ILE A 148 4.78 -27.63 17.43
N VAL A 149 5.18 -27.92 16.20
CA VAL A 149 5.28 -29.30 15.72
C VAL A 149 6.69 -29.85 15.97
N TRP A 150 6.77 -31.02 16.60
CA TRP A 150 8.01 -31.76 16.70
C TRP A 150 8.21 -32.62 15.44
N LEU A 151 9.36 -32.45 14.78
CA LEU A 151 9.77 -33.28 13.66
C LEU A 151 10.99 -34.12 14.09
N SER A 152 10.80 -35.43 14.26
CA SER A 152 11.88 -36.40 14.51
C SER A 152 12.20 -37.22 13.27
N ASN A 153 13.39 -37.83 13.25
CA ASN A 153 13.90 -38.66 12.13
C ASN A 153 13.98 -37.87 10.81
N LEU A 154 14.46 -36.62 10.92
CA LEU A 154 14.92 -35.85 9.78
C LEU A 154 16.28 -36.43 9.38
N LEU A 155 16.24 -37.44 8.49
CA LEU A 155 17.32 -38.35 8.07
C LEU A 155 17.44 -39.63 8.91
#